data_AF-A0A9P7GCD4-F1
#
_entry.id   AF-A0A9P7GCD4-F1
#
_cell.length_a   1.000
_cell.length_b   1.000
_cell.length_c   1.000
_cell.angle_alpha   90.00
_cell.angle_beta   90.00
_cell.angle_gamma   90.00
#
_symmetry.space_group_name_H-M   'P 1'
#
loop_
_entity.id
_entity.type
_entity.pdbx_description
1 polymer ?
#
loop_
_entity_poly.entity_id
_entity_poly.type
_entity_poly.pdbx_seq_one_letter_code
_entity_poly.pdbx_strand_id
1 'polypeptide(L)' 'MVFMRFAWRVQPRNYLLFACHATNATAQSIQEARFVNYWYNGGREKKLALEGGSEAPAPGKVTEAVIAAREDAKKVVEK' A
#
# COMPACT_ATOMS: atom_id res chain seq x y z
N MET A 1 7.23 -3.22 14.28
CA MET A 1 8.30 -4.16 14.71
C MET A 1 8.13 -4.71 16.14
N VAL A 2 7.05 -4.37 16.87
CA VAL A 2 6.82 -4.88 18.24
C VAL A 2 6.71 -6.42 18.28
N PHE A 3 6.14 -7.04 17.24
CA PHE A 3 6.04 -8.50 17.09
C PHE A 3 7.36 -9.20 16.71
N MET A 4 8.32 -8.49 16.09
CA MET A 4 9.63 -9.06 15.74
C MET A 4 10.48 -9.32 16.98
N ARG A 5 10.30 -8.50 18.04
CA ARG A 5 10.98 -8.71 19.33
C ARG A 5 10.44 -9.92 20.08
N PHE A 6 9.19 -10.31 19.82
CA PHE A 6 8.61 -11.53 20.36
C PHE A 6 9.21 -12.75 19.65
N ALA A 7 9.29 -12.76 18.31
CA ALA A 7 9.85 -13.87 17.52
C ALA A 7 11.28 -14.30 17.90
N TRP A 8 12.11 -13.36 18.38
CA TRP A 8 13.46 -13.66 18.89
C TRP A 8 13.46 -14.20 20.33
N ARG A 9 12.45 -13.87 21.13
CA ARG A 9 12.40 -14.16 22.57
C ARG A 9 11.51 -15.35 22.94
N VAL A 10 10.65 -15.84 22.05
CA VAL A 10 9.92 -17.11 22.22
C VAL A 10 10.85 -18.29 21.96
N GLN A 11 10.84 -19.28 22.84
CA GLN A 11 11.62 -20.51 22.75
C GLN A 11 10.67 -21.65 22.37
N PRO A 12 10.90 -22.39 21.26
CA PRO A 12 12.00 -22.29 20.29
C PRO A 12 11.91 -21.07 19.35
N ARG A 13 13.08 -20.49 19.00
CA ARG A 13 13.18 -19.29 18.14
C ARG A 13 12.60 -19.54 16.75
N ASN A 14 11.55 -18.80 16.38
CA ASN A 14 10.89 -18.93 15.08
C ASN A 14 11.43 -17.87 14.09
N TYR A 15 12.54 -18.21 13.42
CA TYR A 15 13.18 -17.35 12.42
C TYR A 15 12.33 -17.13 11.16
N LEU A 16 11.41 -18.05 10.83
CA LEU A 16 10.52 -17.93 9.67
C LEU A 16 9.54 -16.77 9.84
N LEU A 17 8.96 -16.62 11.04
CA LEU A 17 8.07 -15.49 11.34
C LEU A 17 8.83 -14.16 11.32
N PHE A 18 10.06 -14.12 11.86
CA PHE A 18 10.89 -12.93 11.80
C PHE A 18 11.22 -12.52 10.35
N ALA A 19 11.61 -13.48 9.51
CA ALA A 19 11.89 -13.24 8.10
C ALA A 19 10.64 -12.74 7.35
N CYS A 20 9.48 -13.37 7.56
CA CYS A 20 8.22 -12.93 6.96
C CYS A 20 7.87 -11.48 7.35
N HIS A 21 7.97 -11.12 8.64
CA HIS A 21 7.72 -9.75 9.08
C HIS A 21 8.75 -8.75 8.54
N ALA A 22 10.02 -9.13 8.45
CA ALA A 22 11.06 -8.29 7.86
C ALA A 22 10.79 -8.03 6.37
N THR A 23 10.46 -9.08 5.61
CA THR A 23 10.12 -8.97 4.19
C THR A 23 8.87 -8.11 3.99
N ASN A 24 7.81 -8.30 4.79
CA ASN A 24 6.59 -7.50 4.68
C ASN A 24 6.82 -6.02 5.01
N ALA A 25 7.58 -5.72 6.07
CA ALA A 25 7.94 -4.36 6.41
C ALA A 25 8.80 -3.71 5.32
N THR A 26 9.75 -4.46 4.75
CA THR A 26 10.61 -3.99 3.65
C THR A 26 9.79 -3.68 2.39
N ALA A 27 8.87 -4.58 2.02
CA ALA A 27 7.96 -4.37 0.89
C ALA A 27 7.09 -3.12 1.11
N GLN A 28 6.57 -2.92 2.32
CA GLN A 28 5.78 -1.75 2.68
C GLN A 28 6.61 -0.45 2.60
N SER A 29 7.85 -0.45 3.12
CA SER A 29 8.74 0.72 3.05
C SER A 29 9.13 1.08 1.61
N ILE A 30 9.34 0.10 0.72
CA ILE A 30 9.62 0.36 -0.69
C ILE A 30 8.40 1.00 -1.37
N GLN A 31 7.20 0.50 -1.09
CA GLN A 31 5.96 1.09 -1.62
C GLN A 31 5.76 2.53 -1.11
N GLU A 32 6.04 2.78 0.17
CA GLU A 32 6.01 4.11 0.75
C GLU A 32 7.03 5.06 0.10
N ALA A 33 8.28 4.61 -0.08
CA ALA A 33 9.31 5.40 -0.75
C ALA A 33 8.92 5.74 -2.20
N ARG A 34 8.34 4.78 -2.92
CA ARG A 34 7.82 4.99 -4.28
C ARG A 34 6.66 6.00 -4.28
N PHE A 35 5.75 5.90 -3.31
CA PHE A 35 4.63 6.84 -3.17
C PHE A 35 5.14 8.26 -2.89
N VAL A 36 6.08 8.42 -1.95
CA VAL A 36 6.65 9.73 -1.62
C VAL A 36 7.36 10.33 -2.83
N ASN A 37 8.14 9.52 -3.54
CA ASN A 37 8.84 9.98 -4.73
C ASN A 37 7.87 10.47 -5.82
N TYR A 38 6.76 9.75 -6.02
CA TYR A 38 5.74 10.10 -6.99
C TYR A 38 5.00 11.40 -6.64
N TRP A 39 4.54 11.54 -5.39
CA TRP A 39 3.68 12.66 -4.98
C TRP A 39 4.43 13.91 -4.53
N TYR A 40 5.63 13.77 -3.96
CA TYR A 40 6.35 14.88 -3.33
C TYR A 40 7.70 15.22 -3.99
N ASN A 41 8.36 14.28 -4.67
CA ASN A 41 9.70 14.52 -5.27
C ASN A 41 9.66 14.70 -6.80
N GLY A 42 8.55 15.18 -7.36
CA GLY A 42 8.47 15.48 -8.79
C GLY A 42 8.27 14.25 -9.70
N GLY A 43 7.99 13.07 -9.12
CA GLY A 43 7.85 11.82 -9.87
C GLY A 43 6.57 11.77 -10.72
N ARG A 44 5.51 12.46 -10.32
CA ARG A 44 4.26 12.57 -11.08
C ARG A 44 4.47 13.36 -12.37
N GLU A 45 5.15 14.49 -12.27
CA GLU A 45 5.46 15.41 -13.36
C GLU A 45 6.37 14.70 -14.37
N LYS A 46 7.37 13.96 -13.88
CA LYS A 46 8.19 13.09 -14.74
C LYS A 46 7.36 12.04 -15.45
N LYS A 47 6.44 11.36 -14.74
CA LYS A 47 5.56 10.35 -15.35
C LYS A 47 4.61 10.97 -16.40
N LEU A 48 3.99 12.11 -16.10
CA LEU A 48 3.10 12.83 -17.00
C LEU A 48 3.83 13.40 -18.22
N ALA A 49 5.08 13.86 -18.05
CA ALA A 49 5.94 14.31 -19.14
C ALA A 49 6.37 13.16 -20.05
N LEU A 50 6.62 11.97 -19.48
CA LEU A 50 6.87 10.73 -20.23
C LEU A 50 5.62 10.22 -20.96
N GLU A 51 4.43 10.43 -20.39
CA GLU A 51 3.15 9.98 -20.94
C GLU A 51 2.46 11.01 -21.86
N GLY A 52 3.12 12.13 -22.20
CA GLY A 52 2.66 13.03 -23.27
C GLY A 52 1.60 14.07 -22.91
N GLY A 53 1.29 14.26 -21.62
CA GLY A 53 0.51 15.42 -21.13
C GLY A 53 -1.01 15.25 -21.02
N SER A 54 -1.51 15.81 -19.90
CA SER A 54 -2.88 16.02 -19.40
C SER A 54 -3.82 14.82 -19.27
N GLU A 55 -4.00 14.35 -18.04
CA GLU A 55 -5.29 14.45 -17.31
C GLU A 55 -5.14 13.92 -15.88
N ALA A 56 -6.06 14.30 -15.00
CA ALA A 56 -6.15 13.79 -13.64
C ALA A 56 -6.11 12.24 -13.67
N PRO A 57 -5.41 11.58 -12.71
CA PRO A 57 -5.30 10.13 -12.73
C PRO A 57 -6.71 9.53 -12.76
N ALA A 58 -7.06 8.88 -13.87
CA ALA A 58 -8.30 8.15 -14.00
C ALA A 58 -8.47 7.23 -12.76
N PRO A 59 -9.66 7.15 -12.16
CA PRO A 59 -9.87 6.29 -11.00
C PRO A 59 -9.39 4.89 -11.36
N GLY A 60 -8.34 4.42 -10.67
CA GLY A 60 -7.83 3.09 -10.89
C GLY A 60 -8.91 2.05 -10.58
N LYS A 61 -8.80 0.87 -11.18
CA LYS A 61 -9.77 -0.23 -10.96
C LYS A 61 -10.02 -0.54 -9.47
N VAL A 62 -9.02 -0.32 -8.63
CA VAL A 62 -9.12 -0.46 -7.17
C VAL A 62 -10.03 0.61 -6.56
N THR A 63 -9.91 1.88 -6.97
CA THR A 63 -10.80 2.94 -6.46
C THR A 63 -12.25 2.75 -6.90
N GLU A 64 -12.49 2.25 -8.11
CA GLU A 64 -13.83 1.91 -8.58
C GLU A 64 -14.44 0.74 -7.76
N ALA A 65 -13.65 -0.31 -7.52
CA ALA A 65 -14.09 -1.45 -6.70
C ALA A 65 -14.40 -1.06 -5.24
N VAL A 66 -13.62 -0.16 -4.65
CA VAL A 66 -13.85 0.35 -3.29
C VAL A 66 -15.12 1.22 -3.24
N ILE A 67 -15.37 2.06 -4.25
CA ILE A 67 -16.60 2.86 -4.33
C ILE A 67 -17.83 1.95 -4.47
N ALA A 68 -17.77 0.95 -5.36
CA ALA A 68 -18.85 -0.03 -5.52
C ALA A 68 -19.15 -0.78 -4.22
N ALA A 69 -18.11 -1.26 -3.52
CA ALA A 69 -18.26 -1.93 -2.22
C ALA A 69 -18.85 -1.00 -1.14
N ARG A 70 -18.51 0.30 -1.16
CA ARG A 70 -19.09 1.30 -0.25
C ARG A 70 -20.56 1.57 -0.52
N GLU A 71 -20.95 1.63 -1.78
CA GLU A 71 -22.34 1.84 -2.19
C GLU A 71 -23.21 0.63 -1.86
N ASP A 72 -22.69 -0.58 -2.05
CA ASP A 72 -23.38 -1.80 -1.62
C ASP A 72 -23.52 -1.87 -0.09
N ALA A 73 -22.50 -1.44 0.66
CA ALA A 73 -22.58 -1.36 2.11
C ALA A 73 -23.64 -0.35 2.60
N LYS A 74 -23.81 0.80 1.94
CA LYS A 74 -24.86 1.77 2.30
C LYS A 74 -26.26 1.23 2.07
N LYS A 75 -26.50 0.55 0.94
CA LYS A 75 -27.81 -0.05 0.63
C LYS A 75 -28.25 -1.12 1.64
N VAL A 76 -27.28 -1.78 2.30
CA VAL A 76 -27.55 -2.75 3.37
C VAL A 76 -27.86 -2.07 4.71
N VAL A 77 -27.30 -0.88 4.96
CA VAL A 77 -27.53 -0.11 6.20
C VAL A 77 -28.84 0.68 6.16
N GLU A 78 -29.31 1.10 4.98
CA GLU A 78 -30.59 1.81 4.79
C GLU A 78 -31.82 0.88 4.68
N LYS A 79 -31.65 -0.43 4.81
CA LYS A 79 -32.74 -1.43 4.77
C LYS A 79 -33.07 -1.95 6.15
#